data_AF-W7DJY1-F1
#
_entry.id   AF-W7DJY1-F1
#
_cell.length_a   1.000
_cell.length_b   1.000
_cell.length_c   1.000
_cell.angle_alpha   90.00
_cell.angle_beta   90.00
_cell.angle_gamma   90.00
#
_symmetry.space_group_name_H-M   'P 1'
#
loop_
_entity.id
_entity.type
_entity.pdbx_description
1 polymer ?
#
loop_
_entity_poly.entity_id
_entity_poly.type
_entity_poly.pdbx_seq_one_letter_code
_entity_poly.pdbx_strand_id
1 'polypeptide(L)'
;MSNEQLQQQYEWAKAAYAKYGVNTDDVLKKLANIKISMHCWQGDDVAGFMNPDQELTGGISVTGNYPGAAHTPEQLRADLEKAFHLFPANIK
;
A
#
# COMPACT_ATOMS: atom_id res chain seq x y z
N MET A 1 2.43 22.47 3.94
CA MET A 1 1.04 22.91 4.21
C MET A 1 0.78 22.77 5.69
N SER A 2 0.16 23.76 6.32
CA SER A 2 -0.37 23.61 7.68
C SER A 2 -1.65 22.75 7.66
N ASN A 3 -2.03 22.19 8.81
CA ASN A 3 -3.29 21.45 8.95
C ASN A 3 -4.50 22.33 8.59
N GLU A 4 -4.45 23.62 8.90
CA GLU A 4 -5.49 24.60 8.56
C GLU A 4 -5.63 24.77 7.03
N GLN A 5 -4.50 24.88 6.32
CA GLN A 5 -4.48 24.96 4.86
C GLN A 5 -5.04 23.67 4.23
N LEU A 6 -4.72 22.50 4.81
CA LEU A 6 -5.24 21.22 4.36
C LEU A 6 -6.76 21.12 4.53
N GLN A 7 -7.26 21.48 5.72
CA GLN A 7 -8.70 21.46 6.00
C GLN A 7 -9.46 22.39 5.05
N GLN A 8 -8.95 23.61 4.84
CA GLN A 8 -9.58 24.58 3.96
C GLN A 8 -9.66 24.08 2.51
N GLN A 9 -8.62 23.40 2.03
CA GLN A 9 -8.61 22.79 0.70
C GLN A 9 -9.57 21.60 0.60
N TYR A 10 -9.66 20.77 1.64
CA TYR A 10 -10.61 19.65 1.67
C TYR A 10 -12.07 20.15 1.66
N GLU A 11 -12.41 21.18 2.45
CA GLU A 11 -13.76 21.75 2.45
C GLU A 11 -14.14 22.33 1.09
N TRP A 12 -13.19 23.00 0.41
CA TRP A 12 -13.41 23.48 -0.95
C TRP A 12 -13.68 22.32 -1.92
N ALA A 13 -12.90 21.24 -1.84
CA ALA A 13 -13.10 20.05 -2.66
C ALA A 13 -14.45 19.38 -2.38
N LYS A 14 -14.83 19.22 -1.12
CA LYS A 14 -16.12 18.67 -0.69
C LYS A 14 -17.28 19.47 -1.29
N ALA A 15 -17.23 20.80 -1.24
CA ALA A 15 -18.22 21.67 -1.86
C ALA A 15 -18.24 21.54 -3.40
N ALA A 16 -17.08 21.36 -4.04
CA ALA A 16 -16.98 21.15 -5.48
C ALA A 16 -17.64 19.83 -5.93
N TYR A 17 -17.38 18.73 -5.21
CA TYR A 17 -17.99 17.43 -5.49
C TYR A 17 -19.49 17.39 -5.19
N ALA A 18 -19.95 18.11 -4.17
CA ALA A 18 -21.37 18.20 -3.82
C ALA A 18 -22.22 18.79 -4.97
N LYS A 19 -21.66 19.67 -5.81
CA LYS A 19 -22.34 20.20 -7.01
C LYS A 19 -22.71 19.12 -8.03
N TYR A 20 -22.02 17.97 -7.98
CA TYR A 20 -22.29 16.81 -8.82
C TYR A 20 -23.07 15.72 -8.07
N GLY A 21 -23.60 16.02 -6.88
CA GLY A 21 -24.35 15.05 -6.05
C GLY A 21 -23.47 14.03 -5.33
N VAL A 22 -22.16 14.27 -5.22
CA VAL A 22 -21.21 13.36 -4.56
C VAL A 22 -20.97 13.82 -3.12
N ASN A 23 -21.32 12.98 -2.14
CA ASN A 23 -20.95 13.18 -0.74
C ASN A 23 -19.58 12.52 -0.45
N THR A 24 -18.51 13.31 -0.41
CA THR A 24 -17.14 12.81 -0.21
C THR A 24 -16.95 12.13 1.14
N ASP A 25 -17.61 12.58 2.21
CA ASP A 25 -17.47 11.99 3.54
C ASP A 25 -18.03 10.56 3.56
N ASP A 26 -19.17 10.33 2.90
CA ASP A 26 -19.76 8.99 2.78
C ASP A 26 -18.91 8.07 1.89
N VAL A 27 -18.29 8.61 0.84
CA VAL A 27 -17.35 7.87 -0.01
C VAL A 27 -16.11 7.46 0.77
N LEU A 28 -15.52 8.36 1.56
CA LEU A 28 -14.34 8.05 2.39
C LEU A 28 -14.65 6.98 3.44
N LYS A 29 -15.85 7.02 4.06
CA LYS A 29 -16.31 5.94 4.96
C LYS A 29 -16.43 4.60 4.25
N LYS A 30 -16.94 4.58 3.02
CA LYS A 30 -17.00 3.35 2.21
C LYS A 30 -15.61 2.86 1.84
N LEU A 31 -14.73 3.75 1.39
CA LEU A 31 -13.36 3.46 1.01
C LEU A 31 -12.57 2.83 2.17
N ALA A 32 -12.74 3.33 3.40
CA ALA A 32 -12.09 2.80 4.59
C ALA A 32 -12.41 1.31 4.86
N ASN A 33 -13.51 0.79 4.32
CA ASN A 33 -13.92 -0.61 4.48
C ASN A 33 -13.47 -1.52 3.32
N ILE A 34 -12.91 -0.96 2.25
CA ILE A 34 -12.43 -1.75 1.11
C ILE A 34 -11.04 -2.29 1.44
N LYS A 35 -10.92 -3.61 1.56
CA LYS A 35 -9.65 -4.28 1.85
C LYS A 35 -8.91 -4.57 0.53
N ILE A 36 -7.64 -4.20 0.49
CA ILE A 36 -6.74 -4.50 -0.63
C ILE A 36 -5.80 -5.62 -0.18
N SER A 37 -5.81 -6.74 -0.92
CA SER A 37 -4.87 -7.84 -0.68
C SER A 37 -3.51 -7.48 -1.28
N MET A 38 -2.50 -7.36 -0.42
CA MET A 38 -1.14 -7.04 -0.83
C MET A 38 -0.36 -8.32 -1.12
N HIS A 39 0.32 -8.33 -2.26
CA HIS A 39 1.16 -9.43 -2.70
C HIS A 39 2.45 -9.50 -1.89
N CYS A 40 2.71 -10.65 -1.24
CA CYS A 40 3.87 -10.82 -0.37
C CYS A 40 5.20 -10.88 -1.13
N TRP A 41 5.19 -11.40 -2.36
CA TRP A 41 6.39 -11.63 -3.17
C TRP A 41 7.11 -10.35 -3.63
N GLN A 42 6.53 -9.18 -3.37
CA GLN A 42 7.18 -7.90 -3.63
C GLN A 42 8.28 -7.60 -2.61
N GLY A 43 8.21 -8.16 -1.39
CA GLY A 43 9.20 -7.87 -0.37
C GLY A 43 10.49 -8.68 -0.49
N ASP A 44 10.51 -9.74 -1.30
CA ASP A 44 11.61 -10.67 -1.45
C ASP A 44 11.97 -10.95 -2.92
N ASP A 45 11.53 -10.10 -3.84
CA ASP A 45 11.77 -10.25 -5.29
C ASP A 45 11.37 -11.64 -5.83
N VAL A 46 10.28 -12.21 -5.30
CA VAL A 46 9.74 -13.53 -5.70
C VAL A 46 10.70 -14.68 -5.41
N ALA A 47 11.75 -14.49 -4.60
CA ALA A 47 12.70 -15.54 -4.26
C ALA A 47 12.05 -16.67 -3.44
N GLY A 48 11.16 -16.31 -2.51
CA GLY A 48 10.59 -17.25 -1.55
C GLY A 48 11.63 -17.80 -0.57
N PHE A 49 11.18 -18.68 0.33
CA PHE A 49 12.00 -19.17 1.45
C PHE A 49 12.34 -20.66 1.37
N MET A 50 11.88 -21.37 0.33
CA MET A 50 12.13 -22.81 0.17
C MET A 50 13.45 -23.07 -0.55
N ASN A 51 13.71 -22.36 -1.65
CA ASN A 51 14.91 -22.48 -2.47
C ASN A 51 15.46 -21.08 -2.80
N PRO A 52 16.06 -20.37 -1.83
CA PRO A 52 16.40 -18.95 -1.98
C PRO A 52 17.43 -18.67 -3.09
N ASP A 53 18.25 -19.67 -3.46
CA ASP A 53 19.25 -19.55 -4.52
C ASP A 53 18.72 -19.94 -5.91
N GLN A 54 17.44 -20.32 -6.02
CA GLN A 54 16.85 -20.73 -7.28
C GLN A 54 16.55 -19.51 -8.15
N GLU A 55 16.99 -19.52 -9.41
CA GLU A 55 16.61 -18.49 -10.38
C GLU A 55 15.10 -18.50 -10.65
N LEU A 56 14.55 -17.31 -10.90
CA LEU A 56 13.15 -17.17 -11.30
C LEU A 56 12.88 -17.85 -12.65
N THR A 57 11.78 -18.59 -12.72
CA THR A 57 11.35 -19.32 -13.93
C THR A 57 9.88 -19.01 -14.24
N GLY A 58 9.35 -19.57 -15.33
CA GLY A 58 7.93 -19.38 -15.69
C GLY A 58 7.64 -18.12 -16.50
N GLY A 59 8.66 -17.49 -17.07
CA GLY A 59 8.52 -16.29 -17.92
C GLY A 59 8.35 -14.99 -17.14
N ILE A 60 8.60 -15.00 -15.84
CA ILE A 60 8.63 -13.81 -14.98
C ILE A 60 10.07 -13.44 -14.64
N SER A 61 10.29 -12.15 -14.38
CA SER A 61 11.59 -11.62 -13.97
C SER A 61 11.41 -10.43 -13.04
N VAL A 62 12.32 -10.27 -12.09
CA VAL A 62 12.48 -9.04 -11.31
C VAL A 62 13.73 -8.33 -11.81
N THR A 63 13.67 -6.99 -11.90
CA THR A 63 14.77 -6.18 -12.44
C THR A 63 15.19 -5.12 -11.44
N GLY A 64 16.49 -4.80 -11.41
CA GLY A 64 17.08 -3.92 -10.41
C GLY A 64 17.78 -4.72 -9.31
N ASN A 65 18.71 -4.08 -8.61
CA ASN A 65 19.48 -4.69 -7.52
C ASN A 65 19.46 -3.75 -6.31
N TYR A 66 18.27 -3.29 -5.93
CA TYR A 66 18.10 -2.39 -4.80
C TYR A 66 18.32 -3.18 -3.50
N PRO A 67 19.17 -2.71 -2.57
CA PRO A 67 19.49 -3.48 -1.37
C PRO A 67 18.31 -3.53 -0.39
N GLY A 68 18.24 -4.60 0.40
CA GLY A 68 17.30 -4.70 1.53
C GLY A 68 16.06 -5.57 1.29
N ALA A 69 16.02 -6.37 0.23
CA ALA A 69 15.00 -7.41 0.08
C ALA A 69 15.02 -8.39 1.27
N ALA A 70 13.85 -8.87 1.67
CA ALA A 70 13.71 -9.83 2.75
C ALA A 70 14.25 -11.20 2.35
N HIS A 71 15.05 -11.81 3.22
CA HIS A 71 15.59 -13.16 3.04
C HIS A 71 14.99 -14.17 4.03
N THR A 72 14.18 -13.71 4.97
CA THR A 72 13.47 -14.58 5.93
C THR A 72 11.99 -14.19 6.07
N PRO A 73 11.12 -15.13 6.50
CA PRO A 73 9.73 -14.81 6.80
C PRO A 73 9.56 -13.71 7.85
N GLU A 74 10.47 -13.59 8.81
CA GLU A 74 10.44 -12.58 9.87
C GLU A 74 10.74 -11.18 9.31
N GLN A 75 11.74 -11.06 8.43
CA GLN A 75 12.06 -9.82 7.74
C GLN A 75 10.88 -9.37 6.87
N LEU A 76 10.33 -10.29 6.07
CA LEU A 76 9.20 -9.96 5.19
C LEU A 76 7.99 -9.46 5.97
N ARG A 77 7.71 -10.05 7.16
CA ARG A 77 6.64 -9.55 8.03
C ARG A 77 6.94 -8.17 8.58
N ALA A 78 8.17 -7.90 9.00
CA ALA A 78 8.56 -6.58 9.49
C ALA A 78 8.43 -5.50 8.40
N ASP A 79 8.82 -5.81 7.16
CA ASP A 79 8.67 -4.92 6.01
C ASP A 79 7.21 -4.63 5.70
N LEU A 80 6.36 -5.67 5.71
CA LEU A 80 4.91 -5.53 5.54
C LEU A 80 4.30 -4.67 6.65
N GLU A 81 4.69 -4.88 7.92
CA GLU A 81 4.21 -4.06 9.03
C GLU A 81 4.59 -2.59 8.87
N LYS A 82 5.82 -2.32 8.42
CA LYS A 82 6.28 -0.96 8.14
C LYS A 82 5.46 -0.33 7.02
N ALA A 83 5.21 -1.06 5.93
CA ALA A 83 4.38 -0.59 4.83
C ALA A 83 2.93 -0.31 5.30
N PHE A 84 2.34 -1.23 6.07
CA PHE A 84 0.98 -1.09 6.59
C PHE A 84 0.80 0.13 7.50
N HIS A 85 1.83 0.53 8.24
CA HIS A 85 1.80 1.75 9.06
C HIS A 85 1.70 3.04 8.20
N LEU A 86 2.17 3.01 6.96
CA LEU A 86 2.12 4.16 6.05
C LEU A 86 0.81 4.25 5.27
N PHE A 87 -0.01 3.20 5.31
CA PHE A 87 -1.28 3.17 4.61
C PHE A 87 -2.40 3.80 5.44
N PRO A 88 -3.32 4.57 4.82
CA PRO A 88 -4.32 5.36 5.52
C PRO A 88 -5.46 4.53 6.16
N ALA A 89 -5.50 3.23 5.91
CA ALA A 89 -6.53 2.32 6.42
C ALA A 89 -5.89 1.14 7.14
N ASN A 90 -6.55 0.66 8.20
CA ASN A 90 -6.15 -0.57 8.86
C ASN A 90 -6.32 -1.75 7.88
N ILE A 91 -5.21 -2.27 7.38
CA ILE A 91 -5.17 -3.49 6.54
C ILE A 91 -5.30 -4.76 7.41
N LYS A 92 -5.21 -4.62 8.74
CA LYS A 92 -5.54 -5.68 9.70
C LYS A 92 -7.05 -5.93 9.79
#